data_AF-A0A2A5G2E2-F1
#
_entry.id   AF-A0A2A5G2E2-F1
#
_cell.length_a   1.000
_cell.length_b   1.000
_cell.length_c   1.000
_cell.angle_alpha   90.00
_cell.angle_beta   90.00
_cell.angle_gamma   90.00
#
_symmetry.space_group_name_H-M   'P 1'
#
loop_
_entity.id
_entity.type
_entity.pdbx_description
1 polymer ?
#
loop_
_entity_poly.entity_id
_entity_poly.type
_entity_poly.pdbx_seq_one_letter_code
_entity_poly.pdbx_strand_id
1 'polypeptide(L)'
;MSKPTEEELEAALKMAAQMRDKKIDPFFIAKTLLSHNYRIKYLEEILKSADRYINRGMSEQEKTHLIRTIEKIKDAESFTSGQGRESFGL
;
A
#
# COMPACT_ATOMS: atom_id res chain seq x y z
N MET A 1 -0.95 -20.64 -6.30
CA MET A 1 -1.15 -19.79 -7.50
C MET A 1 0.11 -18.97 -7.73
N SER A 2 0.47 -18.70 -8.97
CA SER A 2 1.61 -17.83 -9.33
C SER A 2 1.25 -16.35 -9.17
N LYS A 3 2.25 -15.50 -8.90
CA LYS A 3 2.10 -14.04 -8.97
C LYS A 3 1.75 -13.66 -10.42
N PRO A 4 0.80 -12.75 -10.66
CA PRO A 4 0.53 -12.27 -12.01
C PRO A 4 1.78 -11.62 -12.60
N THR A 5 1.91 -11.70 -13.93
CA THR A 5 2.89 -10.88 -14.65
C THR A 5 2.53 -9.40 -14.54
N GLU A 6 3.49 -8.53 -14.87
CA GLU A 6 3.24 -7.09 -14.88
C GLU A 6 2.12 -6.70 -15.86
N GLU A 7 2.08 -7.35 -17.03
CA GLU A 7 1.04 -7.16 -18.03
C GLU A 7 -0.34 -7.64 -17.54
N GLU A 8 -0.40 -8.80 -16.90
CA GLU A 8 -1.65 -9.34 -16.32
C GLU A 8 -2.18 -8.42 -15.21
N LEU A 9 -1.29 -7.93 -14.35
CA LEU A 9 -1.65 -7.01 -13.28
C LEU A 9 -2.13 -5.66 -13.85
N GLU A 10 -1.43 -5.10 -14.84
CA GLU A 10 -1.81 -3.84 -15.47
C GLU A 10 -3.19 -3.95 -16.15
N ALA A 11 -3.44 -5.03 -16.87
CA ALA A 11 -4.73 -5.30 -17.49
C ALA A 11 -5.85 -5.41 -16.45
N ALA A 12 -5.62 -6.14 -15.36
CA ALA A 12 -6.59 -6.29 -14.28
C ALA A 12 -6.91 -4.95 -13.59
N LEU A 13 -5.89 -4.11 -13.36
CA LEU A 13 -6.07 -2.78 -12.77
C LEU A 13 -6.84 -1.83 -13.69
N LYS A 14 -6.57 -1.85 -15.00
CA LYS A 14 -7.34 -1.07 -15.99
C LYS A 14 -8.81 -1.48 -15.98
N MET A 15 -9.09 -2.79 -15.96
CA MET A 15 -10.47 -3.28 -15.90
C MET A 15 -11.16 -2.88 -14.59
N ALA A 16 -10.48 -3.02 -13.44
CA ALA A 16 -11.03 -2.60 -12.16
C ALA A 16 -11.34 -1.10 -12.12
N ALA A 17 -10.48 -0.25 -12.67
CA ALA A 17 -10.77 1.19 -12.80
C ALA A 17 -12.07 1.42 -13.61
N GLN A 18 -12.20 0.76 -14.77
CA GLN A 18 -13.42 0.86 -15.58
C GLN A 18 -14.67 0.34 -14.85
N MET A 19 -14.56 -0.75 -14.10
CA MET A 19 -15.68 -1.29 -13.32
C MET A 19 -16.19 -0.28 -12.28
N ARG A 20 -15.25 0.38 -11.58
CA ARG A 20 -15.59 1.42 -10.60
C ARG A 20 -16.24 2.63 -11.27
N ASP A 21 -15.68 3.10 -12.39
CA ASP A 21 -16.17 4.29 -13.10
C ASP A 21 -17.57 4.06 -13.69
N LYS A 22 -17.83 2.87 -14.21
CA LYS A 22 -19.14 2.45 -14.73
C LYS A 22 -20.12 2.00 -13.65
N LYS A 23 -19.72 2.01 -12.36
CA LYS A 23 -20.51 1.53 -11.22
C LYS A 23 -20.98 0.06 -11.37
N ILE A 24 -20.20 -0.77 -12.04
CA ILE A 24 -20.47 -2.20 -12.27
C ILE A 24 -19.62 -3.09 -11.36
N ASP A 25 -19.47 -2.69 -10.10
CA ASP A 25 -18.70 -3.41 -9.08
C ASP A 25 -19.60 -3.88 -7.91
N PRO A 26 -20.62 -4.72 -8.17
CA PRO A 26 -21.61 -5.11 -7.15
C PRO A 26 -21.02 -5.91 -5.99
N PHE A 27 -19.91 -6.60 -6.23
CA PHE A 27 -19.21 -7.42 -5.24
C PHE A 27 -17.92 -6.79 -4.73
N PHE A 28 -17.68 -5.51 -5.02
CA PHE A 28 -16.50 -4.76 -4.57
C PHE A 28 -15.15 -5.36 -5.01
N ILE A 29 -15.13 -6.14 -6.09
CA ILE A 29 -13.91 -6.76 -6.62
C ILE A 29 -12.96 -5.67 -7.10
N ALA A 30 -13.47 -4.71 -7.85
CA ALA A 30 -12.65 -3.62 -8.37
C ALA A 30 -12.16 -2.69 -7.26
N LYS A 31 -13.04 -2.31 -6.33
CA LYS A 31 -12.67 -1.53 -5.13
C LYS A 31 -11.57 -2.23 -4.34
N THR A 32 -11.72 -3.53 -4.10
CA THR A 32 -10.77 -4.32 -3.31
C THR A 32 -9.44 -4.46 -4.03
N LEU A 33 -9.44 -4.82 -5.32
CA LEU A 33 -8.21 -4.96 -6.11
C LEU A 33 -7.42 -3.64 -6.17
N LEU A 34 -8.08 -2.52 -6.45
CA LEU A 34 -7.43 -1.20 -6.51
C LEU A 34 -6.89 -0.78 -5.14
N SER A 35 -7.66 -0.98 -4.08
CA SER A 35 -7.23 -0.69 -2.70
C SER A 35 -6.03 -1.53 -2.30
N HIS A 36 -6.06 -2.84 -2.55
CA HIS A 36 -4.96 -3.74 -2.22
C HIS A 36 -3.71 -3.43 -3.04
N ASN A 37 -3.85 -3.16 -4.35
CA ASN A 37 -2.71 -2.79 -5.19
C ASN A 37 -2.04 -1.49 -4.71
N TYR A 38 -2.82 -0.51 -4.26
CA TYR A 38 -2.27 0.70 -3.65
C TYR A 38 -1.50 0.38 -2.37
N ARG A 39 -2.08 -0.40 -1.45
CA ARG A 39 -1.47 -0.77 -0.16
C ARG A 39 -0.23 -1.65 -0.32
N ILE A 40 -0.23 -2.59 -1.26
CA ILE A 40 0.88 -3.52 -1.50
C ILE A 40 2.18 -2.77 -1.82
N LYS A 41 2.12 -1.69 -2.63
CA LYS A 41 3.31 -0.90 -2.98
C LYS A 41 4.02 -0.33 -1.74
N TYR A 42 3.25 0.10 -0.76
CA TYR A 42 3.79 0.60 0.51
C TYR A 42 4.37 -0.52 1.38
N LEU A 43 3.70 -1.67 1.44
CA LEU A 43 4.22 -2.84 2.16
C LEU A 43 5.54 -3.33 1.55
N GLU A 44 5.68 -3.30 0.23
CA GLU A 44 6.95 -3.59 -0.45
C GLU A 44 8.06 -2.56 -0.10
N GLU A 45 7.72 -1.28 0.09
CA GLU A 45 8.67 -0.25 0.53
C GLU A 45 9.12 -0.45 1.99
N ILE A 46 8.20 -0.86 2.88
CA ILE A 46 8.52 -1.25 4.25
C ILE A 46 9.45 -2.45 4.25
N LEU A 47 9.13 -3.49 3.48
CA LEU A 47 9.94 -4.70 3.41
C LEU A 47 11.38 -4.37 2.98
N LYS A 48 11.54 -3.56 1.93
CA LYS A 48 12.87 -3.09 1.48
C LYS A 48 13.61 -2.30 2.57
N SER A 49 12.91 -1.44 3.30
CA SER A 49 13.50 -0.63 4.36
C SER A 49 13.89 -1.49 5.58
N ALA A 50 13.07 -2.47 5.93
CA ALA A 50 13.33 -3.42 7.00
C ALA A 50 14.51 -4.34 6.66
N ASP A 51 14.58 -4.81 5.42
CA ASP A 51 15.71 -5.61 4.93
C ASP A 51 17.02 -4.81 4.99
N ARG A 52 17.02 -3.54 4.56
CA ARG A 52 18.17 -2.64 4.72
C ARG A 52 18.58 -2.46 6.18
N TYR A 53 17.62 -2.25 7.08
CA TYR A 53 17.88 -2.08 8.51
C TYR A 53 18.57 -3.31 9.11
N ILE A 54 18.08 -4.51 8.80
CA ILE A 54 18.65 -5.77 9.28
C ILE A 54 20.05 -5.98 8.69
N ASN A 55 20.20 -5.85 7.37
CA ASN A 55 21.44 -6.15 6.66
C ASN A 55 22.56 -5.12 6.89
N ARG A 56 22.24 -3.95 7.42
CA ARG A 56 23.20 -2.89 7.76
C ARG A 56 23.53 -2.80 9.25
N GLY A 57 23.26 -3.87 10.00
CA GLY A 57 23.62 -3.96 11.41
C GLY A 57 22.78 -3.04 12.31
N MET A 58 21.56 -2.70 11.89
CA MET A 58 20.59 -1.99 12.71
C MET A 58 21.05 -0.61 13.20
N SER A 59 21.69 0.18 12.32
CA SER A 59 22.12 1.53 12.67
C SER A 59 20.93 2.45 13.00
N GLU A 60 21.16 3.44 13.87
CA GLU A 60 20.13 4.43 14.22
C GLU A 60 19.64 5.24 13.01
N GLN A 61 20.49 5.43 11.99
CA GLN A 61 20.10 6.07 10.73
C GLN A 61 19.08 5.22 9.97
N GLU A 62 19.33 3.92 9.80
CA GLU A 62 18.41 3.02 9.09
C GLU A 62 17.13 2.77 9.90
N LYS A 63 17.23 2.73 11.23
CA LYS A 63 16.07 2.71 12.14
C LYS A 63 15.19 3.94 11.94
N THR A 64 15.78 5.12 11.92
CA THR A 64 15.06 6.38 11.67
C THR A 64 14.40 6.37 10.30
N HIS A 65 15.10 5.88 9.28
CA HIS A 65 14.55 5.73 7.93
C HIS A 65 13.34 4.77 7.92
N LEU A 66 13.46 3.60 8.56
CA LEU A 66 12.38 2.63 8.66
C LEU A 66 11.16 3.20 9.39
N ILE A 67 11.35 3.90 10.51
CA ILE A 67 10.25 4.54 11.27
C ILE A 67 9.51 5.55 10.38
N ARG A 68 10.25 6.44 9.69
CA ARG A 68 9.65 7.44 8.79
C ARG A 68 8.89 6.79 7.64
N THR A 69 9.41 5.71 7.07
CA THR A 69 8.72 4.94 6.02
C THR A 69 7.41 4.36 6.56
N ILE A 70 7.41 3.78 7.76
CA ILE A 70 6.19 3.25 8.41
C ILE A 70 5.18 4.38 8.67
N GLU A 71 5.60 5.52 9.19
CA GLU A 71 4.72 6.67 9.48
C GLU A 71 4.05 7.21 8.22
N LYS A 72 4.84 7.44 7.16
CA LYS A 72 4.33 7.89 5.86
C LYS A 72 3.26 6.95 5.30
N ILE A 73 3.41 5.65 5.53
CA ILE A 73 2.48 4.63 5.05
C ILE A 73 1.22 4.58 5.89
N LYS A 74 1.34 4.71 7.22
CA LYS A 74 0.19 4.85 8.11
C LYS A 74 -0.65 6.07 7.72
N ASP A 75 -0.02 7.21 7.44
CA ASP A 75 -0.70 8.40 6.94
C ASP A 75 -1.43 8.14 5.61
N ALA A 76 -0.78 7.45 4.68
CA ALA A 76 -1.38 7.08 3.39
C ALA A 76 -2.55 6.11 3.55
N GLU A 77 -2.49 5.15 4.48
CA GLU A 77 -3.58 4.22 4.76
C GLU A 77 -4.77 4.92 5.44
N SER A 78 -4.53 5.81 6.42
CA SER A 78 -5.58 6.60 7.07
C SER A 78 -6.37 7.46 6.07
N PHE A 79 -5.70 8.02 5.06
CA PHE A 79 -6.37 8.75 3.99
C PHE A 79 -7.30 7.86 3.15
N THR A 80 -6.91 6.61 2.88
CA THR A 80 -7.70 5.69 2.04
C THR A 80 -8.80 4.92 2.76
N SER A 81 -8.69 4.78 4.09
CA SER A 81 -9.63 4.03 4.92
C SER A 81 -10.84 4.84 5.40
N GLY A 82 -10.86 6.15 5.15
CA GLY A 82 -11.96 7.03 5.58
C GLY A 82 -12.09 7.19 7.09
N GLN A 83 -11.17 6.61 7.88
CA GLN A 83 -11.02 6.91 9.29
C GLN A 83 -10.36 8.28 9.40
N GLY A 84 -11.20 9.31 9.55
CA GLY A 84 -10.74 10.64 9.91
C GLY A 84 -9.81 10.55 11.11
N ARG A 85 -8.68 11.27 11.04
CA ARG A 85 -7.70 11.40 12.11
C ARG A 85 -8.43 11.58 13.45
N GLU A 86 -8.37 10.58 14.32
CA GLU A 86 -8.30 10.89 15.74
C GLU A 86 -6.95 11.56 15.96
N SER A 87 -6.98 12.88 15.87
CA SER A 87 -5.92 13.77 16.28
C SER A 87 -5.51 13.39 17.69
N PHE A 88 -4.44 12.59 17.83
CA PHE A 88 -3.70 12.55 19.08
C PHE A 88 -3.00 13.90 19.21
N GLY A 89 -3.71 14.82 19.86
CA GLY A 89 -3.13 16.06 20.35
C GLY A 89 -2.19 15.73 21.51
N LEU A 90 -0.93 16.10 21.35
CA LEU A 90 -0.04 16.64 22.37
C LEU A 90 0.83 17.71 21.70
#